data_AF-A0A3S9MGJ7-F1
#
_entry.id   AF-A0A3S9MGJ7-F1
#
_cell.length_a   1.000
_cell.length_b   1.000
_cell.length_c   1.000
_cell.angle_alpha   90.00
_cell.angle_beta   90.00
_cell.angle_gamma   90.00
#
_symmetry.space_group_name_H-M   'P 1'
#
loop_
_entity.id
_entity.type
_entity.pdbx_description
1 polymer ?
#
loop_
_entity_poly.entity_id
_entity_poly.type
_entity_poly.pdbx_seq_one_letter_code
_entity_poly.pdbx_strand_id
1 'polypeptide(L)'
;MSQQQLGRGPLRSRQPGPTPPAPDEEPADDSPPARFVGWLGGLGCLAAGYGVFQFLFSVLPGSIEGSAARYVIAGISGVGTSVAAWLAAALLRARTAAAADPARATAVGTAAMAPGAPGPLPKVFASAYETLVDQVSVVDDPESGRLTGWPHSLGEDSPSRPTPVGTAYGLHIMLDLGVPDGRLSTGDLVDTLWRLRLPDGGWSARSQGSEARPEVTALVLGALARAGTSAERLAAEVDHCTSGFTRQLDRAGRESTHVVTTVLRGLLRAAPRSESLPVLREALADGAISDPRREHLRCWGYRLQPPYGRPSPLHTAQAVVALDRAARVLGEDGDARAARARTAREDGVRWLLSCPDAPHDTCPDLENLHEEVRRPRTDDPSRHEVLNVRHFTASWLVRALLSPGALEIARGDGLEDEWRVRLDGALAAVWAGQADGTWYWGLGAGTELRRPMWMTYQGLSALRAHAVWMYQPGG
;
A
#
# COMPACT_ATOMS: atom_id res chain seq x y z
N MET A 1 30.45 57.56 11.25
CA MET A 1 29.26 57.62 12.12
C MET A 1 29.21 56.35 12.96
N SER A 2 29.11 56.53 14.29
CA SER A 2 28.96 55.60 15.44
C SER A 2 28.82 54.09 15.14
N GLN A 3 29.68 53.16 15.58
CA GLN A 3 29.99 52.65 16.95
C GLN A 3 28.80 52.22 17.83
N GLN A 4 28.77 50.92 18.16
CA GLN A 4 28.43 50.20 19.42
C GLN A 4 28.15 48.74 19.01
N GLN A 5 28.87 47.65 19.33
CA GLN A 5 29.70 47.17 20.44
C GLN A 5 29.04 47.06 21.83
N LEU A 6 28.91 45.78 22.23
CA LEU A 6 29.06 45.17 23.57
C LEU A 6 27.81 44.93 24.43
N GLY A 7 27.74 43.69 24.96
CA GLY A 7 26.85 43.32 26.06
C GLY A 7 26.77 41.82 26.35
N ARG A 8 27.86 41.22 26.87
CA ARG A 8 27.93 39.84 27.36
C ARG A 8 27.68 39.81 28.87
N GLY A 9 26.79 38.91 29.33
CA GLY A 9 26.77 38.28 30.67
C GLY A 9 25.77 38.85 31.72
N PRO A 10 25.51 38.16 32.85
CA PRO A 10 26.00 36.83 33.28
C PRO A 10 24.93 35.83 33.77
N LEU A 11 25.38 34.58 33.95
CA LEU A 11 24.72 33.44 34.59
C LEU A 11 24.32 33.71 36.06
N ARG A 12 23.16 33.18 36.48
CA ARG A 12 22.83 32.90 37.88
C ARG A 12 22.24 31.49 38.03
N SER A 13 22.83 30.75 38.96
CA SER A 13 22.43 29.45 39.50
C SER A 13 21.71 29.60 40.86
N ARG A 14 21.12 28.48 41.35
CA ARG A 14 20.43 28.22 42.66
C ARG A 14 18.94 28.65 42.73
N GLN A 15 17.98 27.90 43.29
CA GLN A 15 17.92 26.66 44.09
C GLN A 15 16.42 26.25 44.22
N PRO A 16 16.06 24.98 44.53
CA PRO A 16 14.67 24.50 44.52
C PRO A 16 13.97 24.51 45.91
N GLY A 17 12.63 24.52 45.89
CA GLY A 17 11.74 24.17 47.01
C GLY A 17 10.48 25.07 47.06
N PRO A 18 9.38 24.71 47.78
CA PRO A 18 9.11 23.48 48.53
C PRO A 18 7.76 22.79 48.16
N THR A 19 7.65 21.50 48.46
CA THR A 19 6.38 20.74 48.54
C THR A 19 5.66 21.05 49.84
N PRO A 20 4.31 21.18 49.85
CA PRO A 20 3.51 20.48 50.87
C PRO A 20 2.06 20.15 50.39
N PRO A 21 1.20 19.51 51.21
CA PRO A 21 1.30 18.19 51.82
C PRO A 21 0.15 17.27 51.37
N ALA A 22 0.24 15.96 51.64
CA ALA A 22 -0.91 15.06 51.64
C ALA A 22 -1.60 15.08 53.02
N PRO A 23 -2.93 14.95 53.05
CA PRO A 23 -3.57 14.17 54.12
C PRO A 23 -4.68 13.24 53.61
N ASP A 24 -4.50 11.97 53.97
CA ASP A 24 -5.43 11.00 54.58
C ASP A 24 -6.79 10.60 53.95
N GLU A 25 -7.07 9.32 54.24
CA GLU A 25 -8.09 8.38 53.78
C GLU A 25 -9.58 8.76 54.03
N GLU A 26 -10.39 8.53 52.98
CA GLU A 26 -11.78 7.98 52.87
C GLU A 26 -12.91 8.35 53.88
N PRO A 27 -14.19 8.50 53.43
CA PRO A 27 -14.93 7.42 52.72
C PRO A 27 -15.93 7.85 51.61
N ALA A 28 -16.49 6.80 50.98
CA ALA A 28 -17.40 6.77 49.83
C ALA A 28 -18.63 7.69 49.92
N ASP A 29 -18.93 8.37 48.81
CA ASP A 29 -20.29 8.85 48.52
C ASP A 29 -20.57 8.86 47.00
N ASP A 30 -21.82 8.56 46.68
CA ASP A 30 -22.35 8.14 45.39
C ASP A 30 -22.26 9.17 44.24
N SER A 31 -22.11 8.67 43.00
CA SER A 31 -22.23 9.42 41.73
C SER A 31 -23.61 10.12 41.59
N PRO A 32 -23.77 11.31 40.91
CA PRO A 32 -23.35 11.47 39.51
C PRO A 32 -22.99 12.91 39.01
N PRO A 33 -22.12 13.04 37.99
CA PRO A 33 -22.26 14.12 37.01
C PRO A 33 -22.19 13.63 35.55
N ALA A 34 -22.78 12.47 35.22
CA ALA A 34 -22.85 12.02 33.83
C ALA A 34 -24.15 12.46 33.09
N ARG A 35 -25.25 12.71 33.83
CA ARG A 35 -26.55 13.03 33.21
C ARG A 35 -26.67 14.49 32.74
N PHE A 36 -25.99 15.44 33.38
CA PHE A 36 -26.11 16.86 33.04
C PHE A 36 -25.36 17.24 31.75
N VAL A 37 -24.25 16.55 31.44
CA VAL A 37 -23.44 16.81 30.23
C VAL A 37 -24.08 16.22 28.96
N GLY A 38 -24.85 15.13 29.08
CA GLY A 38 -25.60 14.54 27.97
C GLY A 38 -26.75 15.41 27.44
N TRP A 39 -27.34 16.24 28.30
CA TRP A 39 -28.47 17.11 27.95
C TRP A 39 -28.05 18.37 27.18
N LEU A 40 -26.90 18.95 27.52
CA LEU A 40 -26.34 20.13 26.82
C LEU A 40 -25.88 19.82 25.38
N GLY A 41 -25.44 18.59 25.10
CA GLY A 41 -25.09 18.16 23.74
C GLY A 41 -26.28 18.11 22.76
N GLY A 42 -27.50 17.93 23.27
CA GLY A 42 -28.73 17.99 22.47
C GLY A 42 -29.10 19.42 22.04
N LEU A 43 -28.81 20.41 22.89
CA LEU A 43 -29.09 21.81 22.62
C LEU A 43 -28.21 22.39 21.50
N GLY A 44 -26.97 21.92 21.36
CA GLY A 44 -26.07 22.36 20.28
C GLY A 44 -26.58 22.05 18.87
N CYS A 45 -27.21 20.89 18.68
CA CYS A 45 -27.76 20.48 17.39
C CYS A 45 -29.00 21.31 17.00
N LEU A 46 -29.86 21.61 17.98
CA LEU A 46 -31.01 22.49 17.79
C LEU A 46 -30.58 23.94 17.53
N ALA A 47 -29.55 24.43 18.24
CA ALA A 47 -28.98 25.75 18.02
C ALA A 47 -28.39 25.90 16.60
N ALA A 48 -27.69 24.87 16.10
CA ALA A 48 -27.15 24.86 14.74
C ALA A 48 -28.26 24.93 13.67
N GLY A 49 -29.32 24.12 13.82
CA GLY A 49 -30.45 24.16 12.90
C GLY A 49 -31.25 25.46 12.99
N TYR A 50 -31.43 26.02 14.18
CA TYR A 50 -32.06 27.32 14.36
C TYR A 50 -31.24 28.46 13.74
N GLY A 51 -29.91 28.40 13.84
CA GLY A 51 -29.00 29.34 13.17
C GLY A 51 -29.16 29.32 11.64
N VAL A 52 -29.23 28.12 11.05
CA VAL A 52 -29.46 27.96 9.59
C VAL A 52 -30.86 28.44 9.19
N PHE A 53 -31.87 28.13 10.00
CA PHE A 53 -33.23 28.64 9.79
C PHE A 53 -33.24 30.18 9.75
N GLN A 54 -32.68 30.85 10.78
CA GLN A 54 -32.65 32.32 10.86
C GLN A 54 -31.86 32.96 9.72
N PHE A 55 -30.72 32.35 9.36
CA PHE A 55 -29.90 32.83 8.25
C PHE A 55 -30.66 32.74 6.92
N LEU A 56 -31.22 31.57 6.59
CA LEU A 56 -31.96 31.40 5.35
C LEU A 56 -33.23 32.23 5.32
N PHE A 57 -33.94 32.36 6.44
CA PHE A 57 -35.13 33.20 6.52
C PHE A 57 -34.81 34.67 6.26
N SER A 58 -33.63 35.16 6.66
CA SER A 58 -33.21 36.55 6.43
C SER A 58 -32.64 36.81 5.02
N VAL A 59 -32.03 35.79 4.38
CA VAL A 59 -31.36 35.95 3.07
C VAL A 59 -32.25 35.58 1.89
N LEU A 60 -33.26 34.72 2.06
CA LEU A 60 -34.14 34.33 0.95
C LEU A 60 -34.91 35.53 0.40
N PRO A 61 -35.00 35.73 -0.93
CA PRO A 61 -35.61 36.92 -1.54
C PRO A 61 -37.14 36.96 -1.42
N GLY A 62 -37.71 38.17 -1.47
CA GLY A 62 -39.14 38.45 -1.25
C GLY A 62 -40.06 37.93 -2.35
N SER A 63 -39.46 37.58 -3.48
CA SER A 63 -40.09 37.08 -4.68
C SER A 63 -40.46 35.59 -4.64
N ILE A 64 -40.06 34.86 -3.58
CA ILE A 64 -40.54 33.50 -3.36
C ILE A 64 -42.01 33.61 -2.93
N GLU A 65 -42.92 33.19 -3.81
CA GLU A 65 -44.37 33.38 -3.69
C GLU A 65 -44.90 32.90 -2.34
N GLY A 66 -45.17 33.87 -1.45
CA GLY A 66 -45.76 33.65 -0.13
C GLY A 66 -44.75 33.51 1.00
N SER A 67 -45.01 34.19 2.12
CA SER A 67 -44.26 34.04 3.38
C SER A 67 -44.16 32.57 3.81
N ALA A 68 -45.18 31.76 3.52
CA ALA A 68 -45.22 30.33 3.78
C ALA A 68 -44.07 29.55 3.11
N ALA A 69 -43.73 29.84 1.85
CA ALA A 69 -42.68 29.10 1.13
C ALA A 69 -41.29 29.36 1.73
N ARG A 70 -41.02 30.60 2.18
CA ARG A 70 -39.78 30.94 2.90
C ARG A 70 -39.67 30.21 4.24
N TYR A 71 -40.78 30.15 5.00
CA TYR A 71 -40.82 29.40 6.26
C TYR A 71 -40.59 27.90 6.04
N VAL A 72 -41.16 27.33 4.98
CA VAL A 72 -40.98 25.91 4.64
C VAL A 72 -39.53 25.61 4.25
N ILE A 73 -38.92 26.42 3.38
CA ILE A 73 -37.53 26.21 2.95
C ILE A 73 -36.55 26.38 4.12
N ALA A 74 -36.67 27.47 4.87
CA ALA A 74 -35.84 27.72 6.05
C ALA A 74 -36.07 26.63 7.11
N GLY A 75 -37.32 26.22 7.32
CA GLY A 75 -37.73 25.20 8.29
C GLY A 75 -37.15 23.82 7.98
N ILE A 76 -37.34 23.33 6.75
CA ILE A 76 -36.79 22.05 6.31
C ILE A 76 -35.27 22.05 6.39
N SER A 77 -34.64 23.15 5.96
CA SER A 77 -33.18 23.28 5.99
C SER A 77 -32.64 23.28 7.43
N GLY A 78 -33.27 24.03 8.33
CA GLY A 78 -32.89 24.05 9.75
C GLY A 78 -33.06 22.69 10.42
N VAL A 79 -34.18 22.00 10.19
CA VAL A 79 -34.42 20.64 10.70
C VAL A 79 -33.39 19.66 10.14
N GLY A 80 -33.12 19.73 8.84
CA GLY A 80 -32.10 18.90 8.18
C GLY A 80 -30.72 19.09 8.79
N THR A 81 -30.31 20.34 9.04
CA THR A 81 -29.04 20.65 9.71
C THR A 81 -29.00 20.13 11.15
N SER A 82 -30.08 20.28 11.93
CA SER A 82 -30.14 19.73 13.29
C SER A 82 -29.99 18.21 13.31
N VAL A 83 -30.66 17.50 12.40
CA VAL A 83 -30.56 16.04 12.29
C VAL A 83 -29.16 15.62 11.87
N ALA A 84 -28.57 16.30 10.89
CA ALA A 84 -27.21 16.00 10.44
C ALA A 84 -26.16 16.22 11.55
N ALA A 85 -26.26 17.33 12.28
CA ALA A 85 -25.40 17.61 13.42
C ALA A 85 -25.57 16.57 14.54
N TRP A 86 -26.81 16.15 14.80
CA TRP A 86 -27.10 15.11 15.79
C TRP A 86 -26.53 13.75 15.38
N LEU A 87 -26.69 13.35 14.12
CA LEU A 87 -26.12 12.10 13.60
C LEU A 87 -24.58 12.11 13.64
N ALA A 88 -23.95 13.23 13.28
CA ALA A 88 -22.50 13.39 13.37
C ALA A 88 -22.01 13.27 14.83
N ALA A 89 -22.70 13.93 15.77
CA ALA A 89 -22.39 13.82 17.20
C ALA A 89 -22.67 12.40 17.75
N ALA A 90 -23.69 11.70 17.25
CA ALA A 90 -23.97 10.31 17.61
C ALA A 90 -22.89 9.36 17.07
N LEU A 91 -22.43 9.55 15.83
CA LEU A 91 -21.31 8.80 15.24
C LEU A 91 -19.99 9.03 16.00
N LEU A 92 -19.70 10.28 16.37
CA LEU A 92 -18.54 10.61 17.19
C LEU A 92 -18.62 9.92 18.56
N ARG A 93 -19.79 9.96 19.22
CA ARG A 93 -20.01 9.26 20.50
C ARG A 93 -19.92 7.74 20.37
N ALA A 94 -20.42 7.15 19.29
CA ALA A 94 -20.28 5.73 19.02
C ALA A 94 -18.81 5.34 18.81
N ARG A 95 -18.04 6.17 18.11
CA ARG A 95 -16.60 5.99 17.91
C ARG A 95 -15.80 6.13 19.20
N THR A 96 -16.11 7.12 20.04
CA THR A 96 -15.43 7.30 21.32
C THR A 96 -15.82 6.24 22.33
N ALA A 97 -17.08 5.78 22.34
CA ALA A 97 -17.52 4.65 23.17
C ALA A 97 -16.88 3.32 22.72
N ALA A 98 -16.71 3.10 21.41
CA ALA A 98 -15.98 1.94 20.88
C ALA A 98 -14.48 2.00 21.23
N ALA A 99 -13.91 3.20 21.37
CA ALA A 99 -12.52 3.39 21.84
C ALA A 99 -12.37 3.28 23.35
N ALA A 100 -13.46 3.47 24.12
CA ALA A 100 -13.47 3.42 25.58
C ALA A 100 -13.87 2.04 26.16
N ASP A 101 -14.20 1.06 25.32
CA ASP A 101 -14.50 -0.32 25.72
C ASP A 101 -13.18 -1.09 25.99
N PRO A 102 -12.78 -1.30 27.26
CA PRO A 102 -11.51 -1.91 27.61
C PRO A 102 -11.46 -3.40 27.23
N ALA A 103 -12.62 -4.01 26.93
CA ALA A 103 -12.71 -5.40 26.51
C ALA A 103 -12.42 -5.61 25.01
N ARG A 104 -12.41 -4.54 24.20
CA ARG A 104 -12.01 -4.58 22.77
C ARG A 104 -10.63 -4.01 22.52
N ALA A 105 -10.08 -3.27 23.48
CA ALA A 105 -8.69 -2.89 23.57
C ALA A 105 -7.85 -4.01 24.21
N THR A 106 -7.92 -5.25 23.70
CA THR A 106 -6.74 -6.11 23.79
C THR A 106 -5.67 -5.48 22.93
N ALA A 107 -4.88 -4.65 23.57
CA ALA A 107 -3.59 -4.21 23.12
C ALA A 107 -2.85 -5.40 22.51
N VAL A 108 -2.49 -5.30 21.23
CA VAL A 108 -1.30 -5.97 20.72
C VAL A 108 -0.10 -5.19 21.28
N GLY A 109 0.03 -5.21 22.59
CA GLY A 109 1.19 -4.75 23.33
C GLY A 109 1.84 -6.00 23.89
N THR A 110 3.04 -6.31 23.39
CA THR A 110 4.16 -7.02 24.05
C THR A 110 3.83 -7.96 25.23
N ALA A 111 2.78 -8.77 25.12
CA ALA A 111 2.45 -9.79 26.08
C ALA A 111 3.21 -11.05 25.71
N ALA A 112 4.18 -11.37 26.55
CA ALA A 112 5.01 -12.57 26.57
C ALA A 112 4.36 -13.76 25.84
N MET A 113 4.95 -14.13 24.69
CA MET A 113 4.63 -15.37 24.01
C MET A 113 5.04 -16.54 24.90
N ALA A 114 4.05 -17.23 25.46
CA ALA A 114 4.27 -18.59 25.94
C ALA A 114 4.70 -19.47 24.74
N PRO A 115 5.69 -20.36 24.90
CA PRO A 115 6.15 -21.21 23.81
C PRO A 115 5.04 -22.20 23.41
N GLY A 116 4.53 -22.12 22.17
CA GLY A 116 3.72 -23.19 21.56
C GLY A 116 2.30 -22.85 21.12
N ALA A 117 1.77 -21.63 21.35
CA ALA A 117 0.49 -21.21 20.79
C ALA A 117 0.69 -20.40 19.49
N PRO A 118 0.03 -20.73 18.36
CA PRO A 118 0.16 -19.96 17.13
C PRO A 118 -0.37 -18.53 17.33
N GLY A 119 0.47 -17.53 17.06
CA GLY A 119 0.11 -16.11 17.14
C GLY A 119 -0.93 -15.66 16.09
N PRO A 120 -1.20 -14.35 15.94
CA PRO A 120 -2.19 -13.83 15.00
C PRO A 120 -1.87 -14.13 13.52
N LEU A 121 -0.59 -14.34 13.17
CA LEU A 121 -0.16 -14.54 11.79
C LEU A 121 -0.54 -15.90 11.19
N PRO A 122 -0.28 -17.06 11.85
CA PRO A 122 -0.81 -18.34 11.38
C PRO A 122 -2.32 -18.32 11.13
N LYS A 123 -3.09 -17.63 11.99
CA LYS A 123 -4.54 -17.47 11.80
C LYS A 123 -4.86 -16.68 10.53
N VAL A 124 -4.19 -15.54 10.30
CA VAL A 124 -4.37 -14.77 9.06
C VAL A 124 -4.00 -15.58 7.82
N PHE A 125 -2.93 -16.38 7.87
CA PHE A 125 -2.54 -17.24 6.75
C PHE A 125 -3.55 -18.35 6.49
N ALA A 126 -4.06 -18.99 7.54
CA ALA A 126 -5.13 -19.97 7.41
C ALA A 126 -6.42 -19.35 6.86
N SER A 127 -6.84 -18.19 7.37
CA SER A 127 -8.03 -17.49 6.86
C SER A 127 -7.86 -17.03 5.41
N ALA A 128 -6.66 -16.58 5.02
CA ALA A 128 -6.36 -16.23 3.64
C ALA A 128 -6.44 -17.45 2.72
N TYR A 129 -5.90 -18.58 3.16
CA TYR A 129 -5.97 -19.85 2.43
C TYR A 129 -7.42 -20.28 2.22
N GLU A 130 -8.21 -20.40 3.29
CA GLU A 130 -9.63 -20.79 3.19
C GLU A 130 -10.40 -19.86 2.26
N THR A 131 -10.25 -18.55 2.43
CA THR A 131 -10.95 -17.55 1.60
C THR A 131 -10.59 -17.68 0.12
N LEU A 132 -9.32 -17.94 -0.20
CA LEU A 132 -8.86 -18.08 -1.57
C LEU A 132 -9.32 -19.37 -2.22
N VAL A 133 -9.30 -20.49 -1.49
CA VAL A 133 -9.79 -21.76 -2.02
C VAL A 133 -11.31 -21.74 -2.18
N ASP A 134 -12.05 -21.12 -1.26
CA ASP A 134 -13.51 -20.97 -1.37
C ASP A 134 -13.94 -20.08 -2.55
N GLN A 135 -13.09 -19.13 -2.94
CA GLN A 135 -13.36 -18.19 -4.04
C GLN A 135 -12.55 -18.49 -5.30
N VAL A 136 -11.98 -19.70 -5.43
CA VAL A 136 -11.38 -20.12 -6.69
C VAL A 136 -12.48 -20.27 -7.75
N SER A 137 -12.25 -19.72 -8.92
CA SER A 137 -13.14 -19.84 -10.06
C SER A 137 -12.68 -20.96 -10.98
N VAL A 138 -13.61 -21.83 -11.35
CA VAL A 138 -13.42 -22.90 -12.34
C VAL A 138 -14.41 -22.66 -13.46
N VAL A 139 -13.91 -22.38 -14.66
CA VAL A 139 -14.72 -22.02 -15.83
C VAL A 139 -14.31 -22.87 -17.02
N ASP A 140 -15.26 -23.49 -17.70
CA ASP A 140 -15.02 -24.12 -19.00
C ASP A 140 -15.08 -23.06 -20.10
N ASP A 141 -13.92 -22.56 -20.51
CA ASP A 141 -13.78 -21.54 -21.54
C ASP A 141 -13.80 -22.21 -22.94
N PRO A 142 -14.68 -21.77 -23.87
CA PRO A 142 -14.79 -22.39 -25.19
C PRO A 142 -13.50 -22.38 -26.01
N GLU A 143 -12.64 -21.39 -25.81
CA GLU A 143 -11.42 -21.20 -26.60
C GLU A 143 -10.19 -21.77 -25.88
N SER A 144 -10.14 -21.59 -24.56
CA SER A 144 -8.97 -21.87 -23.72
C SER A 144 -9.09 -23.20 -22.95
N GLY A 145 -10.25 -23.86 -23.02
CA GLY A 145 -10.59 -25.04 -22.23
C GLY A 145 -10.86 -24.70 -20.76
N ARG A 146 -10.73 -25.69 -19.88
CA ARG A 146 -10.98 -25.49 -18.44
C ARG A 146 -9.96 -24.52 -17.82
N LEU A 147 -10.42 -23.47 -17.15
CA LEU A 147 -9.59 -22.49 -16.46
C LEU A 147 -9.85 -22.58 -14.96
N THR A 148 -8.79 -22.69 -14.16
CA THR A 148 -8.83 -22.70 -12.69
C THR A 148 -7.97 -21.56 -12.17
N GLY A 149 -8.54 -20.65 -11.38
CA GLY A 149 -7.79 -19.55 -10.79
C GLY A 149 -8.70 -18.46 -10.27
N TRP A 150 -8.24 -17.21 -10.34
CA TRP A 150 -9.00 -16.08 -9.80
C TRP A 150 -9.19 -14.96 -10.81
N PRO A 151 -10.33 -14.26 -10.74
CA PRO A 151 -10.48 -12.96 -11.37
C PRO A 151 -9.54 -11.92 -10.74
N HIS A 152 -9.64 -10.67 -11.19
CA HIS A 152 -8.76 -9.61 -10.69
C HIS A 152 -8.99 -9.29 -9.20
N SER A 153 -10.25 -9.36 -8.76
CA SER A 153 -10.69 -9.14 -7.38
C SER A 153 -11.58 -10.27 -6.88
N LEU A 154 -11.48 -10.60 -5.61
CA LEU A 154 -12.32 -11.58 -4.94
C LEU A 154 -13.75 -11.04 -4.79
N GLY A 155 -14.74 -11.88 -5.14
CA GLY A 155 -16.16 -11.54 -5.11
C GLY A 155 -16.67 -10.77 -6.32
N GLU A 156 -15.96 -10.78 -7.45
CA GLU A 156 -16.55 -10.43 -8.76
C GLU A 156 -17.69 -11.42 -9.12
N ASP A 157 -18.69 -10.98 -9.90
CA ASP A 157 -19.91 -11.76 -10.22
C ASP A 157 -19.60 -13.20 -10.67
N SER A 158 -20.30 -14.18 -10.10
CA SER A 158 -19.98 -15.60 -10.30
C SER A 158 -20.75 -16.25 -11.46
N PRO A 159 -20.11 -17.06 -12.32
CA PRO A 159 -18.68 -17.39 -12.32
C PRO A 159 -17.84 -16.34 -13.06
N SER A 160 -16.91 -15.71 -12.34
CA SER A 160 -15.99 -14.74 -12.93
C SER A 160 -14.80 -15.45 -13.56
N ARG A 161 -14.58 -15.21 -14.86
CA ARG A 161 -13.46 -15.80 -15.61
C ARG A 161 -12.10 -15.49 -14.95
N PRO A 162 -11.25 -16.51 -14.69
CA PRO A 162 -9.88 -16.31 -14.25
C PRO A 162 -9.10 -15.37 -15.18
N THR A 163 -8.17 -14.59 -14.62
CA THR A 163 -7.33 -13.65 -15.38
C THR A 163 -5.84 -13.94 -15.16
N PRO A 164 -4.95 -13.58 -16.10
CA PRO A 164 -3.51 -13.77 -15.90
C PRO A 164 -3.00 -13.12 -14.62
N VAL A 165 -3.43 -11.87 -14.36
CA VAL A 165 -3.01 -11.10 -13.18
C VAL A 165 -3.53 -11.73 -11.88
N GLY A 166 -4.83 -12.02 -11.81
CA GLY A 166 -5.45 -12.62 -10.62
C GLY A 166 -4.86 -13.98 -10.30
N THR A 167 -4.74 -14.85 -11.31
CA THR A 167 -4.17 -16.20 -11.16
C THR A 167 -2.67 -16.18 -10.84
N ALA A 168 -1.88 -15.26 -11.41
CA ALA A 168 -0.45 -15.17 -11.08
C ALA A 168 -0.21 -14.73 -9.63
N TYR A 169 -0.98 -13.75 -9.13
CA TYR A 169 -0.94 -13.38 -7.71
C TYR A 169 -1.43 -14.51 -6.82
N GLY A 170 -2.52 -15.17 -7.18
CA GLY A 170 -3.04 -16.33 -6.46
C GLY A 170 -2.01 -17.47 -6.37
N LEU A 171 -1.35 -17.82 -7.48
CA LEU A 171 -0.27 -18.81 -7.51
C LEU A 171 0.89 -18.39 -6.60
N HIS A 172 1.29 -17.12 -6.61
CA HIS A 172 2.29 -16.64 -5.67
C HIS A 172 1.88 -16.82 -4.20
N ILE A 173 0.62 -16.52 -3.86
CA ILE A 173 0.10 -16.72 -2.51
C ILE A 173 0.09 -18.21 -2.14
N MET A 174 -0.40 -19.09 -3.02
CA MET A 174 -0.44 -20.53 -2.75
C MET A 174 0.96 -21.14 -2.58
N LEU A 175 1.96 -20.63 -3.31
CA LEU A 175 3.36 -21.02 -3.11
C LEU A 175 3.97 -20.46 -1.81
N ASP A 176 3.38 -19.43 -1.21
CA ASP A 176 3.79 -18.88 0.09
C ASP A 176 3.11 -19.60 1.27
N LEU A 177 1.81 -19.89 1.14
CA LEU A 177 0.99 -20.53 2.19
C LEU A 177 1.11 -22.07 2.19
N GLY A 178 1.46 -22.65 1.03
CA GLY A 178 1.31 -24.09 0.78
C GLY A 178 -0.13 -24.46 0.42
N VAL A 179 -0.33 -25.74 0.11
CA VAL A 179 -1.65 -26.34 -0.13
C VAL A 179 -1.83 -27.53 0.83
N PRO A 180 -2.18 -27.29 2.10
CA PRO A 180 -2.15 -28.32 3.14
C PRO A 180 -3.16 -29.46 2.94
N ASP A 181 -4.29 -29.23 2.28
CA ASP A 181 -5.38 -30.20 2.15
C ASP A 181 -5.61 -30.72 0.71
N GLY A 182 -4.81 -30.26 -0.26
CA GLY A 182 -4.90 -30.67 -1.65
C GLY A 182 -6.15 -30.19 -2.41
N ARG A 183 -7.01 -29.33 -1.84
CA ARG A 183 -8.21 -28.78 -2.52
C ARG A 183 -7.87 -27.96 -3.77
N LEU A 184 -6.63 -27.52 -3.92
CA LEU A 184 -6.15 -26.75 -5.05
C LEU A 184 -4.83 -27.29 -5.59
N SER A 185 -4.77 -27.55 -6.89
CA SER A 185 -3.54 -27.94 -7.57
C SER A 185 -2.80 -26.70 -8.08
N THR A 186 -1.56 -26.48 -7.62
CA THR A 186 -0.71 -25.42 -8.20
C THR A 186 -0.36 -25.72 -9.66
N GLY A 187 -0.38 -26.99 -10.07
CA GLY A 187 -0.24 -27.40 -11.47
C GLY A 187 -1.39 -26.87 -12.33
N ASP A 188 -2.63 -26.93 -11.84
CA ASP A 188 -3.81 -26.44 -12.57
C ASP A 188 -3.76 -24.92 -12.75
N LEU A 189 -3.23 -24.19 -11.76
CA LEU A 189 -2.99 -22.75 -11.87
C LEU A 189 -1.91 -22.43 -12.91
N VAL A 190 -0.82 -23.21 -12.93
CA VAL A 190 0.25 -23.10 -13.95
C VAL A 190 -0.31 -23.36 -15.35
N ASP A 191 -1.08 -24.43 -15.53
CA ASP A 191 -1.71 -24.76 -16.80
C ASP A 191 -2.71 -23.68 -17.23
N THR A 192 -3.47 -23.11 -16.30
CA THR A 192 -4.38 -22.00 -16.57
C THR A 192 -3.62 -20.76 -17.05
N LEU A 193 -2.48 -20.43 -16.46
CA LEU A 193 -1.65 -19.33 -16.94
C LEU A 193 -1.16 -19.59 -18.37
N TRP A 194 -0.74 -20.82 -18.71
CA TRP A 194 -0.36 -21.17 -20.08
C TRP A 194 -1.54 -21.12 -21.06
N ARG A 195 -2.75 -21.52 -20.65
CA ARG A 195 -3.97 -21.42 -21.47
C ARG A 195 -4.40 -19.97 -21.70
N LEU A 196 -4.09 -19.07 -20.77
CA LEU A 196 -4.36 -17.64 -20.88
C LEU A 196 -3.27 -16.86 -21.64
N ARG A 197 -2.24 -17.54 -22.15
CA ARG A 197 -1.22 -16.93 -23.02
C ARG A 197 -1.88 -16.48 -24.33
N LEU A 198 -1.53 -15.29 -24.80
CA LEU A 198 -2.03 -14.77 -26.07
C LEU A 198 -1.43 -15.54 -27.27
N PRO A 199 -2.09 -15.55 -28.45
CA PRO A 199 -1.59 -16.26 -29.63
C PRO A 199 -0.15 -15.89 -29.99
N ASP A 200 0.14 -14.59 -30.02
CA ASP A 200 1.45 -14.03 -30.41
C ASP A 200 2.51 -14.08 -29.30
N GLY A 201 2.17 -14.62 -28.13
CA GLY A 201 3.02 -14.62 -26.95
C GLY A 201 2.61 -13.63 -25.89
N GLY A 202 3.11 -13.85 -24.69
CA GLY A 202 2.90 -13.04 -23.50
C GLY A 202 1.47 -13.07 -22.95
N TRP A 203 1.23 -12.15 -22.03
CA TRP A 203 -0.03 -12.00 -21.31
C TRP A 203 -0.42 -10.52 -21.20
N SER A 204 -1.71 -10.27 -21.04
CA SER A 204 -2.27 -8.93 -20.82
C SER A 204 -3.24 -8.91 -19.64
N ALA A 205 -3.42 -7.74 -19.04
CA ALA A 205 -4.48 -7.53 -18.05
C ALA A 205 -5.82 -7.40 -18.76
N ARG A 206 -6.92 -7.71 -18.05
CA ARG A 206 -8.30 -7.58 -18.58
C ARG A 206 -8.60 -6.16 -19.11
N SER A 207 -8.00 -5.13 -18.52
CA SER A 207 -8.18 -3.73 -18.92
C SER A 207 -7.29 -3.30 -20.10
N GLN A 208 -6.41 -4.18 -20.56
CA GLN A 208 -5.50 -3.94 -21.68
C GLN A 208 -6.06 -4.57 -22.94
N GLY A 209 -5.54 -4.19 -24.11
CA GLY A 209 -5.99 -4.74 -25.39
C GLY A 209 -5.68 -6.23 -25.56
N SER A 210 -5.83 -6.69 -26.79
CA SER A 210 -5.50 -8.06 -27.22
C SER A 210 -4.00 -8.34 -27.34
N GLU A 211 -3.15 -7.42 -26.88
CA GLU A 211 -1.70 -7.52 -26.98
C GLU A 211 -1.06 -7.76 -25.62
N ALA A 212 0.02 -8.55 -25.63
CA ALA A 212 0.81 -8.74 -24.43
C ALA A 212 1.45 -7.44 -23.95
N ARG A 213 1.54 -7.29 -22.62
CA ARG A 213 2.18 -6.15 -21.99
C ARG A 213 3.31 -6.57 -21.06
N PRO A 214 4.50 -5.93 -21.14
CA PRO A 214 5.68 -6.38 -20.41
C PRO A 214 5.46 -6.55 -18.90
N GLU A 215 4.73 -5.65 -18.25
CA GLU A 215 4.45 -5.74 -16.82
C GLU A 215 3.62 -6.98 -16.43
N VAL A 216 2.66 -7.39 -17.27
CA VAL A 216 1.82 -8.56 -17.00
C VAL A 216 2.57 -9.83 -17.38
N THR A 217 3.24 -9.84 -18.53
CA THR A 217 4.10 -10.94 -18.95
C THR A 217 5.17 -11.24 -17.91
N ALA A 218 5.88 -10.23 -17.40
CA ALA A 218 6.91 -10.42 -16.39
C ALA A 218 6.35 -10.88 -15.03
N LEU A 219 5.15 -10.43 -14.64
CA LEU A 219 4.46 -10.95 -13.45
C LEU A 219 4.19 -12.45 -13.59
N VAL A 220 3.61 -12.87 -14.73
CA VAL A 220 3.28 -14.27 -15.00
C VAL A 220 4.54 -15.13 -15.09
N LEU A 221 5.57 -14.68 -15.83
CA LEU A 221 6.89 -15.33 -15.88
C LEU A 221 7.48 -15.54 -14.48
N GLY A 222 7.42 -14.51 -13.64
CA GLY A 222 7.87 -14.60 -12.25
C GLY A 222 7.09 -15.61 -11.41
N ALA A 223 5.79 -15.80 -11.66
CA ALA A 223 4.96 -16.80 -11.01
C ALA A 223 5.27 -18.22 -11.51
N LEU A 224 5.37 -18.41 -12.82
CA LEU A 224 5.71 -19.69 -13.45
C LEU A 224 7.10 -20.18 -13.06
N ALA A 225 8.11 -19.31 -13.06
CA ALA A 225 9.46 -19.63 -12.61
C ALA A 225 9.48 -20.04 -11.14
N ARG A 226 8.72 -19.34 -10.28
CA ARG A 226 8.60 -19.68 -8.86
C ARG A 226 7.92 -21.05 -8.65
N ALA A 227 6.99 -21.41 -9.53
CA ALA A 227 6.31 -22.71 -9.53
C ALA A 227 7.17 -23.85 -10.09
N GLY A 228 8.42 -23.59 -10.49
CA GLY A 228 9.34 -24.61 -10.99
C GLY A 228 9.26 -24.87 -12.51
N THR A 229 8.65 -23.96 -13.28
CA THR A 229 8.70 -24.05 -14.74
C THR A 229 10.14 -23.89 -15.23
N SER A 230 10.59 -24.78 -16.12
CA SER A 230 11.99 -24.77 -16.60
C SER A 230 12.32 -23.52 -17.43
N ALA A 231 13.59 -23.12 -17.41
CA ALA A 231 14.05 -21.95 -18.15
C ALA A 231 13.84 -22.10 -19.66
N GLU A 232 13.99 -23.31 -20.20
CA GLU A 232 13.78 -23.63 -21.61
C GLU A 232 12.33 -23.37 -22.04
N ARG A 233 11.36 -23.74 -21.19
CA ARG A 233 9.93 -23.49 -21.45
C ARG A 233 9.58 -22.01 -21.35
N LEU A 234 10.29 -21.24 -20.53
CA LEU A 234 10.07 -19.80 -20.38
C LEU A 234 10.79 -18.97 -21.45
N ALA A 235 11.80 -19.51 -22.12
CA ALA A 235 12.72 -18.76 -22.98
C ALA A 235 12.01 -17.93 -24.05
N ALA A 236 11.09 -18.53 -24.81
CA ALA A 236 10.36 -17.83 -25.87
C ALA A 236 9.57 -16.61 -25.35
N GLU A 237 8.97 -16.74 -24.16
CA GLU A 237 8.16 -15.68 -23.55
C GLU A 237 9.03 -14.59 -22.90
N VAL A 238 10.22 -14.97 -22.42
CA VAL A 238 11.25 -14.04 -21.97
C VAL A 238 11.75 -13.21 -23.16
N ASP A 239 12.06 -13.86 -24.28
CA ASP A 239 12.52 -13.19 -25.51
C ASP A 239 11.44 -12.26 -26.06
N HIS A 240 10.18 -12.70 -26.10
CA HIS A 240 9.04 -11.86 -26.46
C HIS A 240 8.91 -10.64 -25.52
N CYS A 241 8.95 -10.85 -24.20
CA CYS A 241 8.86 -9.77 -23.22
C CYS A 241 10.00 -8.75 -23.37
N THR A 242 11.23 -9.21 -23.55
CA THR A 242 12.42 -8.35 -23.60
C THR A 242 12.56 -7.62 -24.93
N SER A 243 12.25 -8.27 -26.04
CA SER A 243 12.24 -7.64 -27.37
C SER A 243 11.14 -6.58 -27.50
N GLY A 244 9.95 -6.82 -26.91
CA GLY A 244 8.86 -5.85 -26.85
C GLY A 244 9.10 -4.70 -25.87
N PHE A 245 9.97 -4.87 -24.86
CA PHE A 245 10.20 -3.88 -23.81
C PHE A 245 11.39 -2.94 -24.09
N THR A 246 11.30 -2.23 -25.21
CA THR A 246 12.27 -1.21 -25.65
C THR A 246 11.67 0.18 -25.62
N ARG A 247 12.48 1.24 -25.74
CA ARG A 247 11.97 2.63 -25.78
C ARG A 247 11.15 2.90 -27.03
N GLN A 248 11.43 2.18 -28.12
CA GLN A 248 10.78 2.31 -29.41
C GLN A 248 9.41 1.64 -29.41
N LEU A 249 9.29 0.46 -28.79
CA LEU A 249 8.08 -0.36 -28.83
C LEU A 249 7.17 -0.14 -27.61
N ASP A 250 7.74 0.16 -26.44
CA ASP A 250 6.95 0.43 -25.22
C ASP A 250 7.50 1.63 -24.44
N ARG A 251 7.46 2.81 -25.07
CA ARG A 251 7.90 4.05 -24.43
C ARG A 251 7.21 4.29 -23.08
N ALA A 252 5.89 4.11 -23.01
CA ALA A 252 5.10 4.37 -21.80
C ALA A 252 5.54 3.46 -20.64
N GLY A 253 5.74 2.17 -20.90
CA GLY A 253 6.26 1.24 -19.90
C GLY A 253 7.71 1.52 -19.51
N ARG A 254 8.58 1.86 -20.47
CA ARG A 254 10.00 2.20 -20.21
C ARG A 254 10.19 3.47 -19.40
N GLU A 255 9.23 4.38 -19.45
CA GLU A 255 9.24 5.60 -18.65
C GLU A 255 8.60 5.39 -17.27
N SER A 256 7.80 4.35 -17.05
CA SER A 256 7.12 4.09 -15.77
C SER A 256 8.01 3.35 -14.77
N THR A 257 8.18 3.91 -13.56
CA THR A 257 8.92 3.26 -12.47
C THR A 257 8.28 1.94 -12.07
N HIS A 258 6.95 1.88 -11.98
CA HIS A 258 6.23 0.66 -11.64
C HIS A 258 6.46 -0.45 -12.67
N VAL A 259 6.34 -0.14 -13.97
CA VAL A 259 6.49 -1.14 -15.03
C VAL A 259 7.93 -1.64 -15.06
N VAL A 260 8.93 -0.76 -15.06
CA VAL A 260 10.35 -1.16 -15.08
C VAL A 260 10.72 -2.00 -13.86
N THR A 261 10.29 -1.62 -12.65
CA THR A 261 10.57 -2.43 -11.45
C THR A 261 9.86 -3.78 -11.49
N THR A 262 8.66 -3.87 -12.07
CA THR A 262 7.92 -5.12 -12.23
C THR A 262 8.61 -6.05 -13.23
N VAL A 263 9.00 -5.53 -14.40
CA VAL A 263 9.73 -6.30 -15.40
C VAL A 263 11.07 -6.78 -14.88
N LEU A 264 11.86 -5.90 -14.24
CA LEU A 264 13.13 -6.26 -13.64
C LEU A 264 12.96 -7.40 -12.61
N ARG A 265 12.01 -7.28 -11.68
CA ARG A 265 11.78 -8.31 -10.66
C ARG A 265 11.28 -9.64 -11.23
N GLY A 266 10.47 -9.60 -12.30
CA GLY A 266 10.00 -10.81 -12.99
C GLY A 266 11.15 -11.53 -13.69
N LEU A 267 11.94 -10.79 -14.47
CA LEU A 267 13.10 -11.35 -15.20
C LEU A 267 14.22 -11.83 -14.28
N LEU A 268 14.49 -11.16 -13.16
CA LEU A 268 15.48 -11.63 -12.17
C LEU A 268 15.17 -13.04 -11.67
N ARG A 269 13.90 -13.44 -11.69
CA ARG A 269 13.47 -14.78 -11.29
C ARG A 269 13.37 -15.74 -12.48
N ALA A 270 12.77 -15.30 -13.59
CA ALA A 270 12.49 -16.17 -14.73
C ALA A 270 13.70 -16.37 -15.66
N ALA A 271 14.56 -15.37 -15.79
CA ALA A 271 15.71 -15.35 -16.68
C ALA A 271 16.87 -14.56 -16.06
N PRO A 272 17.51 -15.07 -14.97
CA PRO A 272 18.55 -14.36 -14.23
C PRO A 272 19.81 -14.05 -15.07
N ARG A 273 19.95 -14.66 -16.25
CA ARG A 273 21.05 -14.42 -17.20
C ARG A 273 20.65 -13.53 -18.38
N SER A 274 19.46 -12.94 -18.37
CA SER A 274 19.00 -12.06 -19.46
C SER A 274 19.85 -10.81 -19.56
N GLU A 275 20.29 -10.48 -20.78
CA GLU A 275 21.05 -9.26 -21.10
C GLU A 275 20.24 -7.97 -20.88
N SER A 276 18.92 -8.08 -20.73
CA SER A 276 18.07 -6.94 -20.36
C SER A 276 18.24 -6.50 -18.90
N LEU A 277 18.71 -7.38 -18.01
CA LEU A 277 18.78 -7.10 -16.57
C LEU A 277 19.75 -5.93 -16.23
N PRO A 278 20.99 -5.89 -16.74
CA PRO A 278 21.87 -4.74 -16.53
C PRO A 278 21.27 -3.42 -17.06
N VAL A 279 20.60 -3.46 -18.23
CA VAL A 279 19.98 -2.28 -18.85
C VAL A 279 18.82 -1.74 -18.01
N LEU A 280 18.01 -2.63 -17.44
CA LEU A 280 16.90 -2.25 -16.55
C LEU A 280 17.39 -1.70 -15.22
N ARG A 281 18.44 -2.30 -14.64
CA ARG A 281 19.11 -1.81 -13.43
C ARG A 281 19.66 -0.40 -13.65
N GLU A 282 20.35 -0.18 -14.76
CA GLU A 282 20.91 1.14 -15.13
C GLU A 282 19.80 2.17 -15.32
N ALA A 283 18.73 1.82 -16.04
CA ALA A 283 17.59 2.72 -16.23
C ALA A 283 16.92 3.15 -14.91
N LEU A 284 16.83 2.27 -13.91
CA LEU A 284 16.36 2.65 -12.57
C LEU A 284 17.33 3.56 -11.84
N ALA A 285 18.63 3.26 -11.89
CA ALA A 285 19.65 4.07 -11.24
C ALA A 285 19.71 5.50 -11.81
N ASP A 286 19.58 5.62 -13.14
CA ASP A 286 19.59 6.90 -13.86
C ASP A 286 18.28 7.69 -13.69
N GLY A 287 17.16 6.99 -13.47
CA GLY A 287 15.85 7.60 -13.23
C GLY A 287 15.65 8.12 -11.80
N ALA A 288 16.64 7.97 -10.92
CA ALA A 288 16.57 8.48 -9.55
C ALA A 288 16.72 10.02 -9.53
N ILE A 289 15.90 10.68 -8.72
CA ILE A 289 15.89 12.15 -8.58
C ILE A 289 16.39 12.56 -7.19
N SER A 290 17.08 13.68 -7.09
CA SER A 290 17.48 14.28 -5.81
C SER A 290 16.30 15.03 -5.20
N ASP A 291 15.95 14.73 -3.95
CA ASP A 291 14.89 15.44 -3.22
C ASP A 291 15.48 16.49 -2.25
N PRO A 292 15.37 17.79 -2.55
CA PRO A 292 15.89 18.83 -1.66
C PRO A 292 15.19 18.88 -0.29
N ARG A 293 14.00 18.26 -0.15
CA ARG A 293 13.29 18.21 1.13
C ARG A 293 13.80 17.14 2.08
N ARG A 294 14.56 16.16 1.57
CA ARG A 294 15.18 15.08 2.35
C ARG A 294 16.68 15.05 2.05
N GLU A 295 17.33 16.18 2.31
CA GLU A 295 18.80 16.32 2.27
C GLU A 295 19.45 15.93 0.94
N HIS A 296 18.74 16.18 -0.17
CA HIS A 296 19.19 15.82 -1.51
C HIS A 296 19.38 14.32 -1.76
N LEU A 297 18.88 13.46 -0.86
CA LEU A 297 18.87 12.01 -1.03
C LEU A 297 18.12 11.63 -2.31
N ARG A 298 18.61 10.60 -2.99
CA ARG A 298 18.01 10.09 -4.22
C ARG A 298 16.77 9.26 -3.92
N CYS A 299 15.72 9.49 -4.69
CA CYS A 299 14.44 8.81 -4.60
C CYS A 299 13.82 8.64 -5.99
N TRP A 300 12.61 8.09 -6.06
CA TRP A 300 11.89 7.88 -7.32
C TRP A 300 10.50 8.49 -7.30
N GLY A 301 10.09 9.03 -8.44
CA GLY A 301 8.70 9.34 -8.76
C GLY A 301 8.08 8.25 -9.62
N TYR A 302 6.89 8.53 -10.15
CA TYR A 302 6.18 7.61 -11.05
C TYR A 302 6.85 7.44 -12.43
N ARG A 303 7.76 8.35 -12.81
CA ARG A 303 8.52 8.29 -14.07
C ARG A 303 10.03 8.25 -13.87
N LEU A 304 10.70 7.50 -14.74
CA LEU A 304 12.16 7.41 -14.84
C LEU A 304 12.78 8.38 -15.85
N GLN A 305 11.96 9.18 -16.54
CA GLN A 305 12.43 10.18 -17.49
C GLN A 305 11.76 11.54 -17.24
N PRO A 306 12.42 12.66 -17.59
CA PRO A 306 11.83 13.99 -17.46
C PRO A 306 10.51 14.10 -18.25
N PRO A 307 9.47 14.72 -17.67
CA PRO A 307 9.39 15.19 -16.28
C PRO A 307 9.13 14.02 -15.31
N TYR A 308 10.05 13.79 -14.35
CA TYR A 308 10.13 12.62 -13.46
C TYR A 308 8.93 12.42 -12.50
N GLY A 309 8.06 13.43 -12.35
CA GLY A 309 7.05 13.46 -11.31
C GLY A 309 7.61 13.87 -9.95
N ARG A 310 6.75 13.89 -8.92
CA ARG A 310 7.16 14.21 -7.55
C ARG A 310 7.82 12.99 -6.90
N PRO A 311 8.78 13.19 -5.96
CA PRO A 311 9.25 12.13 -5.05
C PRO A 311 8.09 11.33 -4.46
N SER A 312 8.22 10.01 -4.43
CA SER A 312 7.15 9.10 -4.02
C SER A 312 7.71 7.95 -3.17
N PRO A 313 7.21 7.75 -1.94
CA PRO A 313 7.62 6.64 -1.08
C PRO A 313 7.38 5.27 -1.70
N LEU A 314 6.21 5.08 -2.33
CA LEU A 314 5.89 3.86 -3.05
C LEU A 314 6.94 3.52 -4.13
N HIS A 315 7.21 4.46 -5.02
CA HIS A 315 8.09 4.22 -6.17
C HIS A 315 9.53 4.02 -5.71
N THR A 316 9.94 4.78 -4.67
CA THR A 316 11.24 4.60 -4.02
C THR A 316 11.35 3.21 -3.40
N ALA A 317 10.34 2.74 -2.66
CA ALA A 317 10.31 1.40 -2.10
C ALA A 317 10.32 0.30 -3.18
N GLN A 318 9.57 0.48 -4.28
CA GLN A 318 9.59 -0.45 -5.41
C GLN A 318 10.97 -0.54 -6.08
N ALA A 319 11.64 0.61 -6.27
CA ALA A 319 12.97 0.70 -6.83
C ALA A 319 14.03 0.07 -5.91
N VAL A 320 14.00 0.38 -4.60
CA VAL A 320 14.88 -0.23 -3.58
C VAL A 320 14.75 -1.75 -3.62
N VAL A 321 13.53 -2.30 -3.57
CA VAL A 321 13.30 -3.76 -3.63
C VAL A 321 13.81 -4.36 -4.94
N ALA A 322 13.67 -3.66 -6.06
CA ALA A 322 14.13 -4.16 -7.36
C ALA A 322 15.66 -4.13 -7.47
N LEU A 323 16.30 -3.04 -7.05
CA LEU A 323 17.76 -2.88 -7.06
C LEU A 323 18.45 -3.82 -6.07
N ASP A 324 17.89 -4.01 -4.87
CA ASP A 324 18.40 -4.98 -3.88
C ASP A 324 18.35 -6.43 -4.42
N ARG A 325 17.29 -6.79 -5.14
CA ARG A 325 17.22 -8.10 -5.83
C ARG A 325 18.20 -8.19 -6.99
N ALA A 326 18.38 -7.11 -7.74
CA ALA A 326 19.34 -7.06 -8.85
C ALA A 326 20.78 -7.20 -8.35
N ALA A 327 21.12 -6.57 -7.22
CA ALA A 327 22.42 -6.69 -6.57
C ALA A 327 22.79 -8.15 -6.27
N ARG A 328 21.85 -8.93 -5.73
CA ARG A 328 22.08 -10.37 -5.43
C ARG A 328 22.32 -11.24 -6.66
N VAL A 329 21.73 -10.89 -7.80
CA VAL A 329 21.82 -11.71 -9.03
C VAL A 329 22.96 -11.27 -9.94
N LEU A 330 23.18 -9.95 -10.05
CA LEU A 330 24.15 -9.36 -10.98
C LEU A 330 25.47 -8.96 -10.30
N GLY A 331 25.51 -8.96 -8.95
CA GLY A 331 26.62 -8.41 -8.17
C GLY A 331 26.66 -6.87 -8.17
N GLU A 332 27.47 -6.32 -7.25
CA GLU A 332 27.67 -4.87 -7.09
C GLU A 332 29.13 -4.40 -7.33
N ASP A 333 30.08 -5.32 -7.47
CA ASP A 333 31.53 -5.03 -7.55
C ASP A 333 32.09 -4.93 -8.97
N GLY A 334 31.21 -4.89 -9.98
CA GLY A 334 31.60 -5.03 -11.39
C GLY A 334 32.15 -3.74 -12.02
N ASP A 335 31.31 -2.71 -12.12
CA ASP A 335 31.60 -1.50 -12.90
C ASP A 335 30.95 -0.23 -12.31
N ALA A 336 31.22 0.91 -12.93
CA ALA A 336 30.65 2.20 -12.52
C ALA A 336 29.11 2.22 -12.54
N ARG A 337 28.46 1.38 -13.37
CA ARG A 337 27.00 1.26 -13.42
C ARG A 337 26.48 0.51 -12.20
N ALA A 338 27.13 -0.58 -11.81
CA ALA A 338 26.82 -1.31 -10.59
C ALA A 338 27.00 -0.43 -9.36
N ALA A 339 28.08 0.35 -9.29
CA ALA A 339 28.31 1.32 -8.22
C ALA A 339 27.21 2.40 -8.16
N ARG A 340 26.81 2.97 -9.32
CA ARG A 340 25.72 3.95 -9.38
C ARG A 340 24.39 3.37 -8.89
N ALA A 341 24.07 2.14 -9.30
CA ALA A 341 22.86 1.45 -8.87
C ALA A 341 22.87 1.19 -7.35
N ARG A 342 24.02 0.80 -6.79
CA ARG A 342 24.22 0.65 -5.35
C ARG A 342 24.01 1.98 -4.62
N THR A 343 24.69 3.06 -5.02
CA THR A 343 24.51 4.38 -4.39
C THR A 343 23.06 4.86 -4.46
N ALA A 344 22.39 4.70 -5.62
CA ALA A 344 20.98 5.06 -5.74
C ALA A 344 20.09 4.24 -4.79
N ARG A 345 20.33 2.92 -4.68
CA ARG A 345 19.63 2.04 -3.74
C ARG A 345 19.82 2.48 -2.30
N GLU A 346 21.07 2.76 -1.90
CA GLU A 346 21.42 3.16 -0.54
C GLU A 346 20.77 4.50 -0.17
N ASP A 347 20.88 5.50 -1.05
CA ASP A 347 20.21 6.79 -0.88
C ASP A 347 18.69 6.65 -0.81
N GLY A 348 18.11 5.75 -1.61
CA GLY A 348 16.68 5.43 -1.58
C GLY A 348 16.23 4.87 -0.23
N VAL A 349 17.05 4.01 0.40
CA VAL A 349 16.78 3.52 1.76
C VAL A 349 16.83 4.69 2.76
N ARG A 350 17.89 5.49 2.73
CA ARG A 350 18.01 6.69 3.60
C ARG A 350 16.85 7.66 3.41
N TRP A 351 16.38 7.83 2.17
CA TRP A 351 15.24 8.69 1.86
C TRP A 351 13.93 8.17 2.49
N LEU A 352 13.72 6.85 2.51
CA LEU A 352 12.56 6.24 3.18
C LEU A 352 12.65 6.38 4.71
N LEU A 353 13.86 6.27 5.27
CA LEU A 353 14.10 6.44 6.71
C LEU A 353 13.90 7.89 7.16
N SER A 354 14.19 8.87 6.31
CA SER A 354 14.03 10.31 6.59
C SER A 354 12.59 10.83 6.45
N CYS A 355 11.57 9.98 6.50
CA CYS A 355 10.17 10.41 6.58
C CYS A 355 9.99 11.40 7.76
N PRO A 356 9.54 12.64 7.50
CA PRO A 356 9.51 13.70 8.52
C PRO A 356 8.26 13.64 9.41
N ASP A 357 7.22 12.94 8.99
CA ASP A 357 5.88 13.00 9.59
C ASP A 357 5.66 11.90 10.62
N ALA A 358 5.11 12.23 11.78
CA ALA A 358 4.69 11.27 12.82
C ALA A 358 3.20 11.45 13.18
N PRO A 359 2.49 10.40 13.65
CA PRO A 359 2.97 9.03 13.84
C PRO A 359 3.10 8.25 12.52
N HIS A 360 4.01 7.27 12.49
CA HIS A 360 4.44 6.61 11.25
C HIS A 360 3.53 5.47 10.76
N ASP A 361 2.49 5.14 11.52
CA ASP A 361 1.44 4.19 11.13
C ASP A 361 0.29 4.86 10.35
N THR A 362 0.21 6.19 10.38
CA THR A 362 -0.79 6.97 9.63
C THR A 362 -0.18 8.14 8.84
N CYS A 363 1.14 8.15 8.65
CA CYS A 363 1.79 9.27 7.97
C CYS A 363 1.47 9.31 6.46
N PRO A 364 1.57 10.48 5.81
CA PRO A 364 1.32 10.62 4.37
C PRO A 364 2.18 9.69 3.51
N ASP A 365 3.36 9.29 3.99
CA ASP A 365 4.23 8.36 3.26
C ASP A 365 3.63 6.96 3.10
N LEU A 366 2.60 6.61 3.88
CA LEU A 366 1.87 5.35 3.79
C LEU A 366 0.61 5.43 2.91
N GLU A 367 0.26 6.61 2.40
CA GLU A 367 -0.92 6.77 1.55
C GLU A 367 -0.83 5.86 0.31
N ASN A 368 -1.89 5.11 0.07
CA ASN A 368 -2.00 4.27 -1.10
C ASN A 368 -2.13 5.15 -2.35
N LEU A 369 -1.43 4.78 -3.42
CA LEU A 369 -1.41 5.54 -4.66
C LEU A 369 -2.14 4.79 -5.78
N HIS A 370 -2.69 5.56 -6.71
CA HIS A 370 -3.26 5.10 -7.97
C HIS A 370 -2.58 5.88 -9.10
N GLU A 371 -2.13 5.16 -10.12
CA GLU A 371 -1.61 5.71 -11.36
C GLU A 371 -2.17 4.98 -12.59
N GLU A 372 -1.99 5.60 -13.76
CA GLU A 372 -2.41 5.06 -15.04
C GLU A 372 -1.21 4.94 -15.98
N VAL A 373 -1.06 3.78 -16.61
CA VAL A 373 -0.14 3.59 -17.74
C VAL A 373 -0.97 3.57 -19.01
N ARG A 374 -0.85 4.63 -19.81
CA ARG A 374 -1.62 4.81 -21.05
C ARG A 374 -0.76 4.48 -22.26
N ARG A 375 -1.28 3.63 -23.14
CA ARG A 375 -0.64 3.29 -24.42
C ARG A 375 -1.64 3.50 -25.56
N PRO A 376 -1.22 4.02 -26.72
CA PRO A 376 -2.03 3.93 -27.93
C PRO A 376 -2.33 2.46 -28.21
N ARG A 377 -3.54 2.14 -28.65
CA ARG A 377 -3.82 0.79 -29.13
C ARG A 377 -3.20 0.60 -30.51
N THR A 378 -2.73 -0.61 -30.81
CA THR A 378 -2.11 -0.91 -32.10
C THR A 378 -3.14 -1.07 -33.22
N ASP A 379 -4.35 -1.55 -32.90
CA ASP A 379 -5.46 -1.70 -33.85
C ASP A 379 -6.13 -0.36 -34.19
N ASP A 380 -6.20 0.56 -33.24
CA ASP A 380 -6.69 1.92 -33.42
C ASP A 380 -5.85 2.92 -32.62
N PRO A 381 -4.82 3.53 -33.23
CA PRO A 381 -3.94 4.50 -32.55
C PRO A 381 -4.64 5.76 -32.05
N SER A 382 -5.88 6.03 -32.47
CA SER A 382 -6.68 7.14 -31.93
C SER A 382 -7.22 6.83 -30.52
N ARG A 383 -7.28 5.54 -30.16
CA ARG A 383 -7.73 5.05 -28.86
C ARG A 383 -6.54 4.67 -27.99
N HIS A 384 -6.76 4.75 -26.68
CA HIS A 384 -5.78 4.36 -25.69
C HIS A 384 -6.29 3.17 -24.89
N GLU A 385 -5.41 2.22 -24.64
CA GLU A 385 -5.59 1.30 -23.52
C GLU A 385 -5.01 1.93 -22.25
N VAL A 386 -5.64 1.64 -21.11
CA VAL A 386 -5.29 2.24 -19.82
C VAL A 386 -5.16 1.14 -18.79
N LEU A 387 -3.93 0.89 -18.35
CA LEU A 387 -3.68 0.08 -17.17
C LEU A 387 -3.85 0.95 -15.93
N ASN A 388 -4.87 0.67 -15.14
CA ASN A 388 -5.08 1.29 -13.84
C ASN A 388 -4.32 0.50 -12.78
N VAL A 389 -3.29 1.12 -12.20
CA VAL A 389 -2.46 0.49 -11.17
C VAL A 389 -2.75 1.13 -9.83
N ARG A 390 -3.15 0.30 -8.87
CA ARG A 390 -3.33 0.67 -7.46
C ARG A 390 -2.25 0.00 -6.65
N HIS A 391 -1.78 0.70 -5.63
CA HIS A 391 -0.58 0.29 -4.90
C HIS A 391 -0.82 0.31 -3.40
N PHE A 392 -0.41 -0.76 -2.72
CA PHE A 392 -0.43 -0.84 -1.27
C PHE A 392 0.91 -0.36 -0.73
N THR A 393 1.02 0.95 -0.51
CA THR A 393 2.29 1.63 -0.21
C THR A 393 2.97 1.05 1.03
N ALA A 394 2.21 0.86 2.11
CA ALA A 394 2.72 0.28 3.36
C ALA A 394 3.40 -1.09 3.15
N SER A 395 2.81 -1.99 2.35
CA SER A 395 3.41 -3.29 2.05
C SER A 395 4.75 -3.15 1.29
N TRP A 396 4.85 -2.19 0.37
CA TRP A 396 6.10 -1.94 -0.34
C TRP A 396 7.18 -1.37 0.59
N LEU A 397 6.82 -0.48 1.53
CA LEU A 397 7.77 0.03 2.52
C LEU A 397 8.30 -1.09 3.42
N VAL A 398 7.43 -1.94 3.96
CA VAL A 398 7.85 -3.12 4.75
C VAL A 398 8.86 -3.96 3.97
N ARG A 399 8.57 -4.26 2.70
CA ARG A 399 9.44 -5.09 1.86
C ARG A 399 10.76 -4.40 1.50
N ALA A 400 10.78 -3.07 1.40
CA ALA A 400 12.00 -2.30 1.17
C ALA A 400 12.87 -2.25 2.43
N LEU A 401 12.28 -1.95 3.59
CA LEU A 401 12.98 -1.86 4.87
C LEU A 401 13.46 -3.22 5.39
N LEU A 402 12.79 -4.31 5.05
CA LEU A 402 13.24 -5.68 5.33
C LEU A 402 14.16 -6.26 4.26
N SER A 403 14.56 -5.48 3.26
CA SER A 403 15.60 -5.94 2.34
C SER A 403 16.93 -6.07 3.10
N PRO A 404 17.76 -7.11 2.83
CA PRO A 404 19.02 -7.31 3.54
C PRO A 404 19.89 -6.05 3.56
N GLY A 405 20.00 -5.37 2.42
CA GLY A 405 20.79 -4.15 2.33
C GLY A 405 20.24 -2.98 3.16
N ALA A 406 18.92 -2.90 3.40
CA ALA A 406 18.35 -1.78 4.14
C ALA A 406 18.73 -1.78 5.62
N LEU A 407 18.74 -2.95 6.28
CA LEU A 407 19.17 -3.07 7.67
C LEU A 407 20.68 -2.82 7.82
N GLU A 408 21.49 -3.29 6.88
CA GLU A 408 22.93 -3.03 6.86
C GLU A 408 23.23 -1.53 6.76
N ILE A 409 22.51 -0.80 5.89
CA ILE A 409 22.61 0.66 5.77
C ILE A 409 22.19 1.34 7.08
N ALA A 410 21.05 0.95 7.64
CA ALA A 410 20.57 1.54 8.89
C ALA A 410 21.58 1.37 10.03
N ARG A 411 22.17 0.18 10.18
CA ARG A 411 23.25 -0.09 11.15
C ARG A 411 24.50 0.73 10.87
N GLY A 412 24.95 0.76 9.61
CA GLY A 412 26.15 1.49 9.20
C GLY A 412 26.05 3.00 9.44
N ASP A 413 24.85 3.55 9.28
CA ASP A 413 24.59 4.99 9.45
C ASP A 413 24.10 5.36 10.87
N GLY A 414 23.91 4.38 11.76
CA GLY A 414 23.38 4.61 13.11
C GLY A 414 21.89 4.98 13.17
N LEU A 415 21.11 4.55 12.18
CA LEU A 415 19.68 4.83 11.97
C LEU A 415 18.78 3.64 12.33
N GLU A 416 19.21 2.77 13.25
CA GLU A 416 18.49 1.55 13.62
C GLU A 416 17.14 1.84 14.27
N ASP A 417 17.06 2.89 15.09
CA ASP A 417 15.82 3.29 15.75
C ASP A 417 14.81 3.85 14.74
N GLU A 418 15.26 4.70 13.80
CA GLU A 418 14.43 5.20 12.70
C GLU A 418 13.93 4.03 11.86
N TRP A 419 14.81 3.11 11.48
CA TRP A 419 14.45 1.92 10.72
C TRP A 419 13.36 1.10 11.42
N ARG A 420 13.52 0.82 12.70
CA ARG A 420 12.54 0.07 13.50
C ARG A 420 11.19 0.79 13.55
N VAL A 421 11.20 2.08 13.88
CA VAL A 421 9.96 2.88 13.96
C VAL A 421 9.24 2.95 12.60
N ARG A 422 9.96 3.10 11.48
CA ARG A 422 9.36 3.12 10.14
C ARG A 422 8.81 1.75 9.73
N LEU A 423 9.54 0.68 10.05
CA LEU A 423 9.11 -0.69 9.78
C LEU A 423 7.84 -1.02 10.58
N ASP A 424 7.83 -0.72 11.88
CA ASP A 424 6.68 -0.97 12.77
C ASP A 424 5.44 -0.19 12.32
N GLY A 425 5.59 1.08 11.96
CA GLY A 425 4.50 1.90 11.42
C GLY A 425 3.91 1.33 10.13
N ALA A 426 4.77 0.97 9.17
CA ALA A 426 4.33 0.36 7.92
C ALA A 426 3.67 -1.01 8.15
N LEU A 427 4.16 -1.82 9.08
CA LEU A 427 3.56 -3.10 9.47
C LEU A 427 2.19 -2.92 10.11
N ALA A 428 2.05 -1.96 11.02
CA ALA A 428 0.77 -1.64 11.66
C ALA A 428 -0.28 -1.27 10.60
N ALA A 429 0.09 -0.46 9.61
CA ALA A 429 -0.78 -0.14 8.48
C ALA A 429 -1.12 -1.35 7.59
N VAL A 430 -0.17 -2.28 7.40
CA VAL A 430 -0.45 -3.54 6.70
C VAL A 430 -1.46 -4.39 7.47
N TRP A 431 -1.28 -4.56 8.77
CA TRP A 431 -2.20 -5.30 9.63
C TRP A 431 -3.60 -4.67 9.66
N ALA A 432 -3.69 -3.34 9.77
CA ALA A 432 -4.94 -2.60 9.81
C ALA A 432 -5.75 -2.71 8.50
N GLY A 433 -5.09 -2.96 7.36
CA GLY A 433 -5.74 -3.07 6.05
C GLY A 433 -6.43 -4.41 5.78
N GLN A 434 -6.38 -5.37 6.72
CA GLN A 434 -6.84 -6.74 6.51
C GLN A 434 -8.13 -7.05 7.28
N ALA A 435 -9.04 -7.82 6.67
CA ALA A 435 -10.08 -8.58 7.37
C ALA A 435 -10.14 -10.04 6.85
N ASP A 436 -10.17 -11.00 7.79
CA ASP A 436 -10.28 -12.45 7.53
C ASP A 436 -9.28 -13.05 6.52
N GLY A 437 -8.04 -12.57 6.53
CA GLY A 437 -6.96 -13.04 5.66
C GLY A 437 -6.89 -12.33 4.31
N THR A 438 -7.74 -11.34 4.05
CA THR A 438 -7.76 -10.60 2.78
C THR A 438 -7.68 -9.09 2.99
N TRP A 439 -7.13 -8.40 2.00
CA TRP A 439 -6.95 -6.95 2.04
C TRP A 439 -7.95 -6.24 1.15
N TYR A 440 -8.41 -5.10 1.64
CA TYR A 440 -9.47 -4.34 1.01
C TYR A 440 -8.90 -3.02 0.49
N TRP A 441 -9.23 -2.72 -0.76
CA TRP A 441 -9.02 -1.36 -1.25
C TRP A 441 -10.21 -0.51 -0.81
N GLY A 442 -9.95 0.48 0.04
CA GLY A 442 -10.98 1.29 0.69
C GLY A 442 -11.92 2.04 -0.25
N LEU A 443 -13.06 2.44 0.31
CA LEU A 443 -14.05 3.38 -0.23
C LEU A 443 -13.39 4.76 -0.45
N GLY A 444 -12.88 5.03 -1.64
CA GLY A 444 -12.87 6.42 -2.13
C GLY A 444 -14.31 6.92 -2.34
N ALA A 445 -14.50 7.95 -3.17
CA ALA A 445 -15.84 8.42 -3.58
C ALA A 445 -16.71 7.38 -4.36
N GLY A 446 -16.31 6.10 -4.38
CA GLY A 446 -17.04 4.99 -5.00
C GLY A 446 -17.49 3.98 -3.94
N THR A 447 -18.63 3.34 -4.20
CA THR A 447 -19.39 2.52 -3.24
C THR A 447 -18.97 1.05 -3.13
N GLU A 448 -17.91 0.61 -3.83
CA GLU A 448 -17.52 -0.80 -3.85
C GLU A 448 -16.20 -1.06 -3.10
N LEU A 449 -16.30 -1.76 -1.97
CA LEU A 449 -15.15 -2.44 -1.36
C LEU A 449 -14.69 -3.54 -2.31
N ARG A 450 -13.55 -3.32 -2.98
CA ARG A 450 -12.91 -4.37 -3.78
C ARG A 450 -11.90 -5.09 -2.91
N ARG A 451 -11.76 -6.40 -3.13
CA ARG A 451 -10.74 -7.28 -2.51
C ARG A 451 -9.75 -7.73 -3.59
N PRO A 452 -8.83 -6.87 -4.05
CA PRO A 452 -7.98 -7.21 -5.18
C PRO A 452 -6.98 -8.32 -4.81
N MET A 453 -6.78 -9.28 -5.72
CA MET A 453 -5.81 -10.36 -5.52
C MET A 453 -4.40 -9.82 -5.26
N TRP A 454 -4.02 -8.75 -5.96
CA TRP A 454 -2.71 -8.12 -5.84
C TRP A 454 -2.46 -7.55 -4.43
N MET A 455 -3.50 -7.01 -3.78
CA MET A 455 -3.36 -6.37 -2.46
C MET A 455 -3.22 -7.41 -1.37
N THR A 456 -4.00 -8.49 -1.47
CA THR A 456 -3.88 -9.66 -0.58
C THR A 456 -2.50 -10.30 -0.69
N TYR A 457 -1.98 -10.49 -1.91
CA TYR A 457 -0.60 -10.95 -2.10
C TYR A 457 0.42 -10.02 -1.45
N GLN A 458 0.30 -8.71 -1.67
CA GLN A 458 1.22 -7.73 -1.10
C GLN A 458 1.19 -7.73 0.44
N GLY A 459 0.00 -7.78 1.05
CA GLY A 459 -0.15 -7.88 2.50
C GLY A 459 0.48 -9.14 3.08
N LEU A 460 0.11 -10.31 2.56
CA LEU A 460 0.67 -11.59 3.01
C LEU A 460 2.20 -11.65 2.82
N SER A 461 2.70 -11.17 1.68
CA SER A 461 4.13 -11.15 1.38
C SER A 461 4.92 -10.28 2.38
N ALA A 462 4.38 -9.12 2.75
CA ALA A 462 4.98 -8.24 3.75
C ALA A 462 4.99 -8.88 5.15
N LEU A 463 3.86 -9.43 5.59
CA LEU A 463 3.77 -10.10 6.90
C LEU A 463 4.67 -11.34 6.99
N ARG A 464 4.75 -12.12 5.90
CA ARG A 464 5.67 -13.27 5.82
C ARG A 464 7.12 -12.83 5.91
N ALA A 465 7.51 -11.78 5.18
CA ALA A 465 8.88 -11.26 5.22
C ALA A 465 9.27 -10.83 6.63
N HIS A 466 8.37 -10.12 7.32
CA HIS A 466 8.58 -9.69 8.70
C HIS A 466 8.71 -10.87 9.66
N ALA A 467 7.85 -11.88 9.54
CA ALA A 467 7.95 -13.08 10.37
C ALA A 467 9.26 -13.82 10.16
N VAL A 468 9.70 -13.99 8.90
CA VAL A 468 11.00 -14.62 8.62
C VAL A 468 12.14 -13.83 9.27
N TRP A 469 12.12 -12.50 9.19
CA TRP A 469 13.13 -11.65 9.83
C TRP A 469 13.12 -11.80 11.36
N MET A 470 11.96 -11.72 12.02
CA MET A 470 11.82 -11.85 13.48
C MET A 470 12.37 -13.17 14.06
N TYR A 471 12.36 -14.25 13.27
CA TYR A 471 12.82 -15.57 13.70
C TYR A 471 14.22 -15.95 13.17
N GLN A 472 14.93 -15.03 12.50
CA GLN A 472 16.33 -15.25 12.11
C GLN A 472 17.27 -15.06 13.31
N PRO A 473 18.34 -15.86 13.45
CA PRO A 473 19.35 -15.64 14.47
C PRO A 473 20.02 -14.26 14.28
N GLY A 474 19.82 -13.33 15.22
CA GLY A 474 20.34 -11.95 15.16
C GLY A 474 19.39 -10.92 14.54
N GLY A 475 18.13 -11.29 14.29
CA GLY A 475 17.00 -10.38 14.05
C GLY A 475 16.51 -9.72 15.32
#